data_AF-A0A2E5FYK5-F1
#
_entry.id   AF-A0A2E5FYK5-F1
#
_cell.length_a   1.000
_cell.length_b   1.000
_cell.length_c   1.000
_cell.angle_alpha   90.00
_cell.angle_beta   90.00
_cell.angle_gamma   90.00
#
_symmetry.space_group_name_H-M   'P 1'
#
loop_
_entity.id
_entity.type
_entity.pdbx_description
1 polymer ?
#
loop_
_entity_poly.entity_id
_entity_poly.type
_entity_poly.pdbx_seq_one_letter_code
_entity_poly.pdbx_strand_id
1 'polypeptide(L)'
;MRQDPDYLKLLLNQIQASPEPWPYLSEIENETIEADAKMLFHLELLEDDGFIKGPEGVKSFAFHRDGADYLCGDPPIRLTAKGHQFIEAMDQPEIWQTLKAEAPRASVTTMFDIAKYGLLASAKASGEAIKTQFGLG
;
A
#
# COMPACT_ATOMS: atom_id res chain seq x y z
N MET A 1 11.41 -8.94 10.71
CA MET A 1 10.43 -9.63 9.84
C MET A 1 10.81 -9.39 8.39
N ARG A 2 10.09 -9.94 7.41
CA ARG A 2 10.34 -9.67 5.97
C ARG A 2 9.10 -9.02 5.37
N GLN A 3 9.34 -8.20 4.35
CA GLN A 3 8.26 -7.58 3.58
C GLN A 3 7.47 -8.65 2.84
N ASP A 4 6.16 -8.51 2.84
CA ASP A 4 5.20 -9.42 2.25
C ASP A 4 4.32 -8.60 1.26
N PRO A 5 4.53 -8.75 -0.06
CA PRO A 5 3.80 -7.98 -1.06
C PRO A 5 2.28 -8.17 -0.96
N ASP A 6 1.82 -9.42 -0.79
CA ASP A 6 0.40 -9.73 -0.70
C ASP A 6 -0.21 -9.06 0.54
N TYR A 7 0.52 -9.06 1.65
CA TYR A 7 0.08 -8.40 2.88
C TYR A 7 0.09 -6.87 2.80
N LEU A 8 1.08 -6.26 2.14
CA LEU A 8 1.10 -4.82 1.88
C LEU A 8 -0.10 -4.40 1.01
N LYS A 9 -0.39 -5.16 -0.05
CA LYS A 9 -1.56 -4.93 -0.89
C LYS A 9 -2.84 -5.04 -0.08
N LEU A 10 -2.95 -6.07 0.75
CA LEU A 10 -4.10 -6.29 1.63
C LEU A 10 -4.33 -5.09 2.57
N LEU A 11 -3.29 -4.64 3.28
CA LEU A 11 -3.39 -3.48 4.18
C LEU A 11 -3.83 -2.21 3.45
N LEU A 12 -3.19 -1.89 2.33
CA LEU A 12 -3.51 -0.70 1.54
C LEU A 12 -4.94 -0.73 1.01
N ASN A 13 -5.42 -1.89 0.58
CA ASN A 13 -6.80 -2.08 0.12
C ASN A 13 -7.82 -1.94 1.25
N GLN A 14 -7.53 -2.41 2.46
CA GLN A 14 -8.43 -2.19 3.60
C GLN A 14 -8.55 -0.72 3.98
N ILE A 15 -7.42 0.00 3.99
CA ILE A 15 -7.44 1.45 4.24
C ILE A 15 -8.24 2.17 3.14
N GLN A 16 -8.09 1.76 1.87
CA GLN A 16 -8.83 2.34 0.75
C GLN A 16 -10.33 2.06 0.80
N ALA A 17 -10.71 0.88 1.28
CA ALA A 17 -12.11 0.45 1.37
C ALA A 17 -12.88 1.16 2.47
N SER A 18 -12.20 1.84 3.40
CA SER A 18 -12.86 2.60 4.44
C SER A 18 -13.73 3.74 3.87
N PRO A 19 -14.96 3.92 4.37
CA PRO A 19 -15.78 5.08 4.03
C PRO A 19 -15.26 6.38 4.67
N GLU A 20 -14.41 6.28 5.69
CA GLU A 20 -13.84 7.41 6.40
C GLU A 20 -12.51 7.85 5.77
N PRO A 21 -12.20 9.17 5.74
CA PRO A 21 -10.93 9.65 5.22
C PRO A 21 -9.73 9.34 6.13
N TRP A 22 -9.99 8.94 7.38
CA TRP A 22 -9.02 8.66 8.42
C TRP A 22 -9.50 7.50 9.30
N PRO A 23 -9.65 6.26 8.76
CA PRO A 23 -10.03 5.11 9.56
C PRO A 23 -9.06 4.91 10.71
N TYR A 24 -9.61 4.46 11.84
CA TYR A 24 -8.86 3.90 12.94
C TYR A 24 -8.25 2.56 12.54
N LEU A 25 -7.18 2.17 13.21
CA LEU A 25 -6.49 0.93 12.93
C LEU A 25 -7.39 -0.29 13.26
N SER A 26 -8.16 -0.18 14.34
CA SER A 26 -9.18 -1.17 14.71
C SER A 26 -10.28 -1.34 13.67
N GLU A 27 -10.50 -0.34 12.80
CA GLU A 27 -11.51 -0.40 11.73
C GLU A 27 -11.00 -1.09 10.46
N ILE A 28 -9.68 -1.25 10.30
CA ILE A 28 -9.08 -1.98 9.17
C ILE A 28 -8.74 -3.44 9.51
N GLU A 29 -8.77 -3.80 10.79
CA GLU A 29 -8.65 -5.17 11.26
C GLU A 29 -9.79 -6.05 10.71
N ASN A 30 -9.47 -7.30 10.41
CA ASN A 30 -10.45 -8.29 9.94
C ASN A 30 -9.90 -9.71 10.18
N GLU A 31 -10.59 -10.74 9.68
CA GLU A 31 -10.19 -12.16 9.82
C GLU A 31 -8.77 -12.47 9.30
N THR A 32 -8.17 -11.57 8.49
CA THR A 32 -6.83 -11.73 7.89
C THR A 32 -5.81 -10.69 8.35
N ILE A 33 -6.24 -9.65 9.08
CA ILE A 33 -5.39 -8.58 9.60
C ILE A 33 -5.62 -8.50 11.10
N GLU A 34 -4.65 -8.99 11.86
CA GLU A 34 -4.64 -8.95 13.31
C GLU A 34 -3.69 -7.85 13.82
N ALA A 35 -3.99 -7.28 14.99
CA ALA A 35 -3.13 -6.32 15.66
C ALA A 35 -1.85 -6.96 16.23
N ASP A 36 -0.93 -7.35 15.35
CA ASP A 36 0.29 -8.07 15.70
C ASP A 36 1.55 -7.36 15.21
N ALA A 37 2.71 -7.98 15.47
CA ALA A 37 4.00 -7.47 15.01
C ALA A 37 4.10 -7.45 13.46
N LYS A 38 3.35 -8.29 12.74
CA LYS A 38 3.34 -8.31 11.27
C LYS A 38 2.65 -7.09 10.72
N MET A 39 1.48 -6.75 11.24
CA MET A 39 0.74 -5.55 10.86
C MET A 39 1.59 -4.32 11.11
N LEU A 40 2.14 -4.17 12.32
CA LEU A 40 3.01 -3.06 12.69
C LEU A 40 4.19 -2.90 11.72
N PHE A 41 4.94 -3.99 11.52
CA PHE A 41 6.14 -3.95 10.68
C PHE A 41 5.83 -3.44 9.26
N HIS A 42 4.68 -3.81 8.69
CA HIS A 42 4.32 -3.34 7.35
C HIS A 42 3.75 -1.91 7.34
N LEU A 43 3.00 -1.51 8.37
CA LEU A 43 2.52 -0.13 8.53
C LEU A 43 3.67 0.86 8.70
N GLU A 44 4.68 0.52 9.50
CA GLU A 44 5.90 1.34 9.66
C GLU A 44 6.63 1.52 8.33
N LEU A 45 6.80 0.45 7.55
CA LEU A 45 7.42 0.54 6.22
C LEU A 45 6.61 1.42 5.25
N LEU A 46 5.29 1.31 5.29
CA LEU A 46 4.41 2.13 4.46
C LEU A 46 4.46 3.60 4.88
N GLU A 47 4.58 3.91 6.16
CA GLU A 47 4.70 5.26 6.66
C GLU A 47 6.08 5.87 6.38
N ASP A 48 7.16 5.13 6.63
CA ASP A 48 8.54 5.54 6.38
C ASP A 48 8.73 5.98 4.91
N ASP A 49 8.14 5.22 3.98
CA ASP A 49 8.20 5.52 2.55
C ASP A 49 7.04 6.43 2.07
N GLY A 50 6.19 6.91 2.97
CA GLY A 50 5.16 7.91 2.71
C GLY A 50 3.96 7.42 1.86
N PHE A 51 3.63 6.13 1.91
CA PHE A 51 2.41 5.56 1.30
C PHE A 51 1.17 5.79 2.15
N ILE A 52 1.35 5.78 3.48
CA ILE A 52 0.33 6.13 4.46
C ILE A 52 0.82 7.29 5.32
N LYS A 53 -0.07 7.90 6.09
CA LYS A 53 0.31 8.82 7.16
C LYS A 53 -0.67 8.77 8.33
N GLY A 54 -0.14 8.96 9.54
CA GLY A 54 -0.92 9.28 10.74
C GLY A 54 -1.19 10.78 10.90
N PRO A 55 -1.84 11.19 12.01
CA PRO A 55 -2.09 12.58 12.34
C PRO A 55 -0.79 13.29 12.73
N GLU A 56 -0.63 14.55 12.34
CA GLU A 56 0.56 15.32 12.69
C GLU A 56 0.74 15.44 14.21
N GLY A 57 1.98 15.28 14.69
CA GLY A 57 2.32 15.41 16.11
C GLY A 57 1.99 14.18 16.98
N VAL A 58 1.38 13.14 16.40
CA VAL A 58 1.18 11.85 17.04
C VAL A 58 2.29 10.90 16.54
N LYS A 59 2.93 10.13 17.42
CA LYS A 59 3.71 8.98 16.95
C LYS A 59 2.71 8.00 16.36
N SER A 60 2.64 7.96 15.03
CA SER A 60 1.54 7.35 14.29
C SER A 60 1.31 5.90 14.65
N PHE A 61 2.32 5.18 15.14
CA PHE A 61 2.17 3.82 15.67
C PHE A 61 2.85 3.73 17.04
N ALA A 62 2.13 4.10 18.10
CA ALA A 62 2.64 4.04 19.46
C ALA A 62 2.53 2.62 20.02
N PHE A 63 3.28 1.67 19.46
CA PHE A 63 3.36 0.34 20.04
C PHE A 63 4.19 0.37 21.32
N HIS A 64 3.57 -0.02 22.43
CA HIS A 64 4.28 -0.27 23.68
C HIS A 64 4.32 -1.78 23.90
N ARG A 65 5.52 -2.28 24.13
CA ARG A 65 5.70 -3.68 24.52
C ARG A 65 5.39 -3.80 26.01
N ASP A 66 4.30 -4.48 26.35
CA ASP A 66 3.98 -4.87 27.71
C ASP A 66 4.26 -6.36 27.88
N GLY A 67 5.48 -6.69 28.34
CA GLY A 67 5.94 -8.08 28.45
C GLY A 67 6.02 -8.80 27.09
N ALA A 68 5.12 -9.77 26.87
CA ALA A 68 5.01 -10.55 25.64
C ALA A 68 3.98 -9.97 24.64
N ASP A 69 3.14 -9.04 25.10
CA ASP A 69 2.05 -8.48 24.31
C ASP A 69 2.48 -7.16 23.65
N TYR A 70 2.00 -6.96 22.44
CA TYR A 70 2.15 -5.72 21.69
C TYR A 70 0.88 -4.90 21.88
N LEU A 71 0.94 -3.84 22.68
CA LEU A 71 -0.16 -2.89 22.78
C LEU A 71 -0.04 -1.92 21.63
N CYS A 72 -0.92 -2.07 20.64
CA CYS A 72 -1.10 -1.10 19.57
C CYS A 72 -1.93 0.07 20.11
N GLY A 73 -1.47 1.31 19.90
CA GLY A 73 -2.41 2.44 19.94
C GLY A 73 -3.45 2.28 18.82
N ASP A 74 -4.58 2.98 18.89
CA ASP A 74 -5.56 3.00 17.79
C ASP A 74 -5.51 4.35 17.05
N PRO A 75 -4.45 4.61 16.27
CA PRO A 75 -4.25 5.86 15.55
C PRO A 75 -5.14 5.88 14.29
N PRO A 76 -5.76 7.02 13.97
CA PRO A 76 -6.37 7.17 12.66
C PRO A 76 -5.30 7.30 11.58
N ILE A 77 -5.44 6.57 10.48
CA ILE A 77 -4.48 6.50 9.38
C ILE A 77 -5.16 6.84 8.07
N ARG A 78 -4.40 7.33 7.08
CA ARG A 78 -4.91 7.48 5.72
C ARG A 78 -3.87 7.18 4.65
N LEU A 79 -4.34 6.90 3.45
CA LEU A 79 -3.50 6.84 2.25
C LEU A 79 -2.97 8.23 1.86
N THR A 80 -1.73 8.28 1.40
CA THR A 80 -1.22 9.44 0.67
C THR A 80 -1.55 9.31 -0.82
N ALA A 81 -1.27 10.36 -1.60
CA ALA A 81 -1.36 10.26 -3.07
C ALA A 81 -0.47 9.13 -3.62
N LYS A 82 0.70 8.91 -3.01
CA LYS A 82 1.61 7.80 -3.34
C LYS A 82 0.97 6.45 -3.04
N GLY A 83 0.28 6.33 -1.89
CA GLY A 83 -0.49 5.13 -1.53
C GLY A 83 -1.58 4.80 -2.55
N HIS A 84 -2.38 5.79 -2.94
CA HIS A 84 -3.42 5.59 -3.96
C HIS A 84 -2.85 5.16 -5.32
N GLN A 85 -1.77 5.79 -5.79
CA GLN A 85 -1.10 5.40 -7.04
C GLN A 85 -0.58 3.96 -6.99
N PHE A 86 -0.07 3.53 -5.82
CA PHE A 86 0.45 2.19 -5.68
C PHE A 86 -0.67 1.14 -5.76
N ILE A 87 -1.81 1.39 -5.09
CA ILE A 87 -2.99 0.52 -5.18
C ILE A 87 -3.48 0.42 -6.62
N GLU A 88 -3.68 1.54 -7.30
CA GLU A 88 -4.12 1.59 -8.70
C GLU A 88 -3.23 0.71 -9.60
N ALA A 89 -1.92 0.81 -9.43
CA ALA A 89 -0.98 0.01 -10.20
C ALA A 89 -1.05 -1.48 -9.82
N MET A 90 -1.16 -1.82 -8.53
CA MET A 90 -1.28 -3.20 -8.07
C MET A 90 -2.60 -3.86 -8.45
N ASP A 91 -3.65 -3.10 -8.74
CA ASP A 91 -4.94 -3.62 -9.19
C ASP A 91 -4.95 -4.01 -10.68
N GLN A 92 -3.93 -3.61 -11.44
CA GLN A 92 -3.72 -4.16 -12.78
C GLN A 92 -3.09 -5.56 -12.67
N PRO A 93 -3.78 -6.63 -13.11
CA PRO A 93 -3.30 -8.00 -12.96
C PRO A 93 -1.90 -8.22 -13.55
N GLU A 94 -1.60 -7.63 -14.71
CA GLU A 94 -0.32 -7.76 -15.39
C GLU A 94 0.81 -7.18 -14.55
N ILE A 95 0.61 -5.98 -14.00
CA ILE A 95 1.57 -5.30 -13.12
C ILE A 95 1.77 -6.11 -11.83
N TRP A 96 0.69 -6.61 -11.25
CA TRP A 96 0.75 -7.41 -10.03
C TRP A 96 1.54 -8.70 -10.22
N GLN A 97 1.35 -9.40 -11.34
CA GLN A 97 2.11 -10.60 -11.64
C GLN A 97 3.60 -10.30 -11.88
N THR A 98 3.93 -9.21 -12.58
CA THR A 98 5.32 -8.77 -12.75
C THR A 98 5.96 -8.45 -11.40
N LEU A 99 5.26 -7.73 -10.52
CA LEU A 99 5.78 -7.39 -9.19
C LEU A 99 6.10 -8.66 -8.39
N LYS A 100 5.19 -9.65 -8.37
CA LYS A 100 5.41 -10.92 -7.67
C LYS A 100 6.53 -11.76 -8.27
N ALA A 101 6.75 -11.69 -9.59
CA ALA A 101 7.80 -12.44 -10.27
C ALA A 101 9.19 -11.80 -10.07
N GLU A 102 9.29 -10.49 -10.28
CA GLU A 102 10.56 -9.76 -10.36
C GLU A 102 11.02 -9.21 -9.00
N ALA A 103 10.09 -8.96 -8.08
CA ALA A 103 10.35 -8.32 -6.80
C ALA A 103 9.76 -9.05 -5.58
N PRO A 104 9.79 -10.39 -5.48
CA PRO A 104 9.18 -11.12 -4.36
C PRO A 104 9.83 -10.83 -2.99
N ARG A 105 10.99 -10.16 -2.98
CA ARG A 105 11.75 -9.80 -1.78
C ARG A 105 12.30 -8.37 -1.84
N ALA A 106 11.80 -7.54 -2.74
CA ALA A 106 12.29 -6.18 -2.89
C ALA A 106 11.74 -5.28 -1.76
N SER A 107 12.32 -4.09 -1.62
CA SER A 107 11.78 -3.07 -0.73
C SER A 107 10.43 -2.54 -1.22
N VAL A 108 9.60 -1.96 -0.34
CA VAL A 108 8.32 -1.32 -0.69
C VAL A 108 8.53 -0.25 -1.77
N THR A 109 9.57 0.56 -1.62
CA THR A 109 9.96 1.54 -2.64
C THR A 109 10.29 0.88 -4.00
N THR A 110 11.05 -0.21 -4.02
CA THR A 110 11.34 -0.94 -5.28
C THR A 110 10.08 -1.53 -5.91
N MET A 111 9.19 -2.10 -5.10
CA MET A 111 7.90 -2.62 -5.57
C MET A 111 7.05 -1.51 -6.20
N PHE A 112 7.03 -0.34 -5.56
CA PHE A 112 6.35 0.83 -6.09
C PHE A 112 6.96 1.34 -7.40
N ASP A 113 8.29 1.37 -7.53
CA ASP A 113 8.92 1.78 -8.78
C ASP A 113 8.52 0.87 -9.94
N ILE A 114 8.54 -0.46 -9.74
CA ILE A 114 8.08 -1.43 -10.74
C ILE A 114 6.60 -1.19 -11.10
N ALA A 115 5.75 -1.02 -10.08
CA ALA A 115 4.32 -0.79 -10.29
C ALA A 115 4.06 0.51 -11.08
N LYS A 116 4.76 1.59 -10.72
CA LYS A 116 4.70 2.89 -11.38
C LYS A 116 5.15 2.81 -12.84
N TYR A 117 6.28 2.14 -13.11
CA TYR A 117 6.75 1.97 -14.49
C TYR A 117 5.81 1.12 -15.33
N GLY A 118 5.22 0.07 -14.74
CA GLY A 118 4.16 -0.72 -15.36
C GLY A 118 2.97 0.15 -15.77
N LEU A 119 2.48 1.00 -14.86
CA LEU A 119 1.34 1.87 -15.11
C LEU A 119 1.62 2.88 -16.22
N LEU A 120 2.82 3.48 -16.23
CA LEU A 120 3.25 4.39 -17.29
C LEU A 120 3.33 3.70 -18.67
N ALA A 121 3.82 2.45 -18.71
CA ALA A 121 3.87 1.67 -19.93
C ALA A 121 2.46 1.35 -20.44
N SER A 122 1.55 0.93 -19.56
CA SER A 122 0.14 0.69 -19.90
C SER A 122 -0.54 1.94 -20.45
N ALA A 123 -0.38 3.09 -19.78
CA ALA A 123 -0.98 4.35 -20.20
C ALA A 123 -0.48 4.81 -21.58
N LYS A 124 0.81 4.62 -21.86
CA LYS A 124 1.40 4.93 -23.18
C LYS A 124 0.78 4.05 -24.28
N ALA A 125 0.68 2.75 -24.04
CA ALA A 125 0.09 1.81 -25.00
C ALA A 125 -1.39 2.16 -25.30
N SER A 126 -2.16 2.52 -24.26
CA SER A 126 -3.54 2.99 -24.44
C SER A 126 -3.62 4.29 -25.24
N GLY A 127 -2.72 5.25 -25.00
CA GLY A 127 -2.67 6.50 -25.75
C GLY A 127 -2.35 6.30 -27.23
N GLU A 128 -1.43 5.40 -27.57
CA GLU A 128 -1.11 5.03 -28.94
C GLU A 128 -2.28 4.34 -29.65
N ALA A 129 -3.01 3.48 -28.93
CA ALA A 129 -4.23 2.84 -29.44
C ALA A 129 -5.32 3.89 -29.76
N ILE A 130 -5.54 4.86 -28.87
CA ILE A 130 -6.51 5.96 -29.09
C ILE A 130 -6.11 6.78 -30.32
N LYS A 131 -4.84 7.18 -30.44
CA LYS A 131 -4.36 7.93 -31.61
C LYS A 131 -4.63 7.21 -32.92
N THR A 132 -4.37 5.89 -32.94
CA THR A 132 -4.62 5.03 -34.10
C THR A 132 -6.11 4.94 -34.43
N GLN A 133 -6.97 4.78 -33.42
CA GLN A 133 -8.42 4.67 -33.60
C GLN A 133 -9.05 5.96 -34.16
N PHE A 134 -8.52 7.13 -33.81
CA PHE A 134 -9.06 8.43 -34.21
C PHE A 134 -8.26 9.14 -35.31
N GLY A 135 -7.25 8.49 -35.89
CA GLY A 135 -6.42 9.09 -36.95
C GLY A 135 -5.65 10.34 -36.51
N LEU A 136 -5.32 10.45 -35.22
CA LEU A 136 -4.58 11.58 -34.65
C LEU A 136 -3.07 11.29 -34.74
N GLY A 137 -2.48 11.63 -35.88
CA GLY A 137 -1.04 11.51 -36.18
C GLY A 137 -0.29 12.83 -36.08
#